data_AF-D8RZU5-F1
#
_entry.id   AF-D8RZU5-F1
#
_cell.length_a   1.000
_cell.length_b   1.000
_cell.length_c   1.000
_cell.angle_alpha   90.00
_cell.angle_beta   90.00
_cell.angle_gamma   90.00
#
_symmetry.space_group_name_H-M   'P 1'
#
loop_
_entity.id
_entity.type
_entity.pdbx_description
1 polymer ?
#
loop_
_entity_poly.entity_id
_entity_poly.type
_entity_poly.pdbx_seq_one_letter_code
_entity_poly.pdbx_strand_id
1 'polypeptide(L)' 'LNKQYSLHVHSNCNVVLYKESITIWQTNTENKGNNCYLTMQIDGNLVLYDEFHNVIWSYN' A
#
# COMPACT_ATOMS: atom_id res chain seq x y z
N LEU A 1 13.98 -8.95 15.59
CA LEU A 1 13.53 -7.63 15.07
C LEU A 1 12.22 -7.27 15.75
N ASN A 2 12.22 -6.20 16.53
CA ASN A 2 11.03 -5.75 17.26
C ASN A 2 10.05 -5.13 16.23
N LYS A 3 8.96 -5.82 15.86
CA LYS A 3 8.01 -5.38 14.84
C LYS A 3 7.05 -4.30 15.39
N GLN A 4 7.60 -3.15 15.74
CA GLN A 4 6.78 -2.04 16.22
C GLN A 4 5.94 -1.43 15.09
N TYR A 5 6.40 -1.53 13.83
CA TYR A 5 5.72 -1.00 12.65
C TYR A 5 5.63 -2.05 11.56
N SER A 6 4.52 -2.06 10.82
CA SER A 6 4.36 -2.90 9.64
C SER A 6 3.48 -2.23 8.59
N LEU A 7 3.88 -2.35 7.33
CA LEU A 7 3.14 -1.85 6.18
C LEU A 7 2.56 -3.05 5.43
N HIS A 8 1.25 -3.04 5.18
CA HIS A 8 0.54 -4.15 4.53
C HIS A 8 -0.23 -3.65 3.33
N VAL A 9 -0.26 -4.46 2.27
CA VAL A 9 -1.21 -4.32 1.18
C VAL A 9 -2.36 -5.28 1.47
N HIS A 10 -3.55 -4.74 1.70
CA HIS A 10 -4.76 -5.55 1.92
C HIS A 10 -5.35 -6.01 0.59
N SER A 11 -6.11 -7.10 0.62
CA SER A 11 -6.75 -7.68 -0.58
C SER A 11 -7.76 -6.75 -1.26
N ASN A 12 -8.29 -5.77 -0.54
CA ASN A 12 -9.16 -4.71 -1.07
C ASN A 12 -8.37 -3.53 -1.67
N CYS A 13 -7.07 -3.69 -1.92
CA CYS A 13 -6.20 -2.67 -2.48
C CYS A 13 -6.01 -1.42 -1.61
N ASN A 14 -6.15 -1.54 -0.29
CA ASN A 14 -5.71 -0.49 0.63
C ASN A 14 -4.31 -0.80 1.17
N VAL A 15 -3.47 0.23 1.31
CA VAL A 15 -2.17 0.12 1.98
C VAL A 15 -2.30 0.69 3.37
N VAL A 16 -1.96 -0.10 4.38
CA VAL A 16 -2.17 0.26 5.78
C VAL A 16 -0.85 0.19 6.54
N LEU A 17 -0.51 1.28 7.22
CA LEU A 17 0.59 1.33 8.17
C LEU A 17 0.04 1.07 9.58
N TYR A 18 0.54 0.00 10.19
CA TYR A 18 0.25 -0.36 11.57
C TYR A 18 1.42 -0.01 12.49
N LYS A 19 1.08 0.47 13.69
CA LYS A 19 1.93 0.37 14.87
C LYS A 19 1.37 -0.76 15.74
N GLU A 20 2.09 -1.86 15.85
CA GLU A 20 1.58 -3.12 16.42
C GLU A 20 0.29 -3.56 15.71
N SER A 21 -0.87 -3.46 16.37
CA SER A 21 -2.20 -3.77 15.79
C SER A 21 -3.06 -2.53 15.53
N ILE A 22 -2.51 -1.33 15.74
CA ILE A 22 -3.23 -0.07 15.57
C ILE A 22 -2.92 0.49 14.19
N THR A 23 -3.96 0.72 13.39
CA THR A 23 -3.85 1.49 12.14
C THR A 23 -3.49 2.93 12.48
N ILE A 24 -2.35 3.41 11.98
CA ILE A 24 -1.90 4.80 12.19
C ILE A 24 -1.95 5.65 10.91
N TRP A 25 -2.00 5.01 9.73
CA TRP A 25 -2.17 5.68 8.45
C TRP A 25 -2.65 4.69 7.37
N GLN A 26 -3.34 5.19 6.35
CA GLN A 26 -3.77 4.40 5.18
C GLN A 26 -3.94 5.24 3.91
N THR A 27 -3.88 4.60 2.73
CA THR A 27 -4.07 5.26 1.42
C THR A 27 -5.52 5.60 1.09
N ASN A 28 -6.49 4.96 1.76
CA ASN A 28 -7.93 5.07 1.44
C ASN A 28 -8.23 4.71 -0.03
N THR A 29 -7.71 3.57 -0.47
CA THR A 29 -7.82 3.05 -1.84
C THR A 29 -8.65 1.78 -1.93
N GLU A 30 -9.48 1.52 -0.92
CA GLU A 30 -10.37 0.36 -0.89
C GLU A 30 -11.20 0.25 -2.17
N ASN A 31 -11.20 -0.93 -2.77
CA ASN A 31 -11.99 -1.29 -3.94
C ASN A 31 -11.70 -0.44 -5.20
N LYS A 32 -10.54 0.23 -5.26
CA LYS A 32 -10.11 0.98 -6.46
C LYS A 32 -9.41 0.10 -7.50
N GLY A 33 -9.13 -1.17 -7.18
CA GLY A 33 -8.50 -2.14 -8.07
C GLY A 33 -8.65 -3.57 -7.53
N ASN A 34 -8.00 -4.53 -8.20
CA ASN A 34 -7.94 -5.93 -7.79
C ASN A 34 -6.48 -6.42 -7.81
N ASN A 35 -6.17 -7.40 -6.95
CA ASN A 35 -4.87 -8.06 -6.89
C ASN A 35 -3.69 -7.06 -6.82
N CYS A 36 -3.85 -6.01 -6.01
CA CYS A 36 -2.91 -4.91 -6.00
C CYS A 36 -1.57 -5.27 -5.33
N TYR A 37 -0.52 -4.60 -5.79
CA TYR A 37 0.83 -4.74 -5.28
C TYR A 37 1.53 -3.38 -5.15
N LEU A 38 2.35 -3.26 -4.12
CA LEU A 38 3.08 -2.03 -3.79
C LEU A 38 4.53 -2.16 -4.24
N THR A 39 5.00 -1.21 -5.05
CA THR A 39 6.35 -1.23 -5.64
C THR A 39 7.08 0.08 -5.37
N MET A 40 8.35 -0.01 -4.96
CA MET A 40 9.28 1.12 -4.96
C MET A 40 9.93 1.21 -6.34
N GLN A 41 9.61 2.25 -7.10
CA GLN A 41 10.21 2.53 -8.39
C GLN A 41 11.65 3.06 -8.24
N ILE A 42 12.41 3.04 -9.34
CA ILE A 42 13.82 3.44 -9.37
C ILE A 42 14.03 4.94 -9.10
N ASP A 43 13.04 5.77 -9.42
CA ASP A 43 13.03 7.21 -9.15
C ASP A 43 12.70 7.53 -7.69
N GLY A 44 12.48 6.50 -6.87
CA GLY A 44 12.12 6.61 -5.48
C GLY A 44 10.63 6.66 -5.24
N ASN A 45 9.76 6.65 -6.26
CA ASN A 45 8.30 6.70 -6.13
C ASN A 45 7.72 5.37 -5.62
N LEU A 46 6.95 5.41 -4.53
CA LEU A 46 6.20 4.28 -3.98
C LEU A 46 4.81 4.29 -4.60
N VAL A 47 4.53 3.27 -5.41
CA VAL A 47 3.32 3.20 -6.23
C VAL A 47 2.53 1.93 -5.93
N LEU A 48 1.24 2.10 -5.73
CA LEU A 48 0.28 1.00 -5.66
C LEU A 48 -0.29 0.77 -7.06
N TYR A 49 -0.10 -0.44 -7.58
CA TYR A 49 -0.63 -0.90 -8.86
C TYR A 49 -1.72 -1.93 -8.65
N ASP A 50 -2.66 -2.01 -9.61
CA ASP A 50 -3.51 -3.20 -9.78
C ASP A 50 -2.84 -4.24 -10.71
N GLU A 51 -3.50 -5.39 -10.89
CA GLU A 51 -3.03 -6.47 -11.78
C GLU A 51 -2.84 -6.06 -13.26
N PHE A 52 -3.52 -5.00 -13.70
CA PHE A 52 -3.41 -4.46 -15.05
C PHE A 52 -2.37 -3.34 -15.17
N HIS A 53 -1.57 -3.12 -14.13
CA HIS A 53 -0.55 -2.07 -14.04
C HIS A 53 -1.13 -0.64 -14.07
N ASN A 54 -2.40 -0.46 -13.71
CA ASN A 54 -2.95 0.88 -13.48
C ASN A 54 -2.47 1.43 -12.15
N VAL A 55 -2.11 2.71 -12.12
CA VAL A 55 -1.74 3.41 -10.89
C VAL A 55 -2.98 3.66 -10.05
N ILE A 56 -3.04 3.07 -8.86
CA ILE A 56 -4.11 3.30 -7.88
C ILE A 56 -3.75 4.44 -6.94
N TRP A 57 -2.47 4.57 -6.58
CA TRP A 57 -1.94 5.61 -5.70
C TRP A 57 -0.42 5.77 -5.87
N SER A 58 0.09 6.98 -5.71
CA SER A 58 1.52 7.32 -5.60
C SER A 58 1.75 8.27 -4.41
N TYR A 59 2.93 8.25 -3.79
CA TYR A 59 3.23 9.24 -2.74
C TYR A 59 3.69 10.59 -3.27
N ASN A 60 4.28 10.62 -4.48
CA ASN A 60 4.60 11.85 -5.20
C ASN A 60 3.31 12.51 -5.70
#